data_AF-A0A3M0WG15-F1
#
_entry.id   AF-A0A3M0WG15-F1
#
_cell.length_a   1.000
_cell.length_b   1.000
_cell.length_c   1.000
_cell.angle_alpha   90.00
_cell.angle_beta   90.00
_cell.angle_gamma   90.00
#
_symmetry.space_group_name_H-M   'P 1'
#
loop_
_entity.id
_entity.type
_entity.pdbx_description
1 polymer ?
#
loop_
_entity_poly.entity_id
_entity_poly.type
_entity_poly.pdbx_seq_one_letter_code
_entity_poly.pdbx_strand_id
1 'polypeptide(L)'
;MQLQLLFYRQGFKMDLKIFLEKLKKEHEDYINKINKWKKDLRYNFNEELVKDIILFLENEIQRHAEKEEENLTEEIEKIYPDFDAQAIVFAHDVLDEAIEDVKDYYEKYKKDKEYKNKLIKSIEKVFTMIKDHFMEEENFLFPNIYKEEKEWL
;
A
#
# COMPACT_ATOMS: atom_id res chain seq x y z
N MET A 1 42.38 17.33 -23.39
CA MET A 1 42.11 17.50 -21.94
C MET A 1 41.17 18.68 -21.82
N GLN A 2 39.91 18.61 -21.40
CA GLN A 2 39.14 17.60 -20.66
C GLN A 2 37.74 17.45 -21.28
N LEU A 3 37.18 16.26 -21.12
CA LEU A 3 35.80 15.90 -21.45
C LEU A 3 34.81 16.67 -20.56
N GLN A 4 33.73 17.17 -21.14
CA GLN A 4 32.47 17.29 -20.42
C GLN A 4 31.46 16.37 -21.11
N LEU A 5 31.34 15.18 -20.53
CA LEU A 5 30.29 14.21 -20.80
C LEU A 5 28.96 14.83 -20.40
N LEU A 6 28.19 15.26 -21.40
CA LEU A 6 26.75 15.47 -21.29
C LEU A 6 26.09 14.10 -21.12
N PHE A 7 26.03 13.62 -19.87
CA PHE A 7 25.09 12.55 -19.53
C PHE A 7 23.69 13.13 -19.51
N TYR A 8 23.02 13.04 -20.65
CA TYR A 8 21.57 13.05 -20.76
C TYR A 8 21.02 11.87 -19.93
N ARG A 9 20.80 12.06 -18.62
CA ARG A 9 19.85 11.24 -17.87
C ARG A 9 18.46 11.81 -18.07
N GLN A 10 17.88 11.57 -19.25
CA GLN A 10 16.43 11.60 -19.42
C GLN A 10 15.85 10.35 -18.72
N GLY A 11 15.82 10.37 -17.40
CA GLY A 11 14.91 9.53 -16.63
C GLY A 11 13.55 10.22 -16.68
N PHE A 12 12.51 9.49 -17.09
CA PHE A 12 11.12 9.99 -17.09
C PHE A 12 10.78 10.55 -15.70
N LYS A 13 10.84 11.88 -15.53
CA LYS A 13 10.22 12.56 -14.39
C LYS A 13 8.72 12.50 -14.62
N MET A 14 8.07 11.52 -14.02
CA MET A 14 6.62 11.58 -13.91
C MET A 14 6.28 12.72 -12.97
N ASP A 15 5.38 13.61 -13.40
CA ASP A 15 4.85 14.67 -12.54
C ASP A 15 4.32 14.04 -11.25
N LEU A 16 4.77 14.53 -10.09
CA LEU A 16 4.38 14.04 -8.76
C LEU A 16 2.85 14.01 -8.62
N LYS A 17 2.16 14.99 -9.20
CA LYS A 17 0.70 15.02 -9.26
C LYS A 17 0.12 13.83 -10.04
N ILE A 18 0.71 13.49 -11.19
CA ILE A 18 0.28 12.33 -11.98
C ILE A 18 0.56 11.03 -11.23
N PHE A 19 1.69 10.95 -10.51
CA PHE A 19 2.01 9.79 -9.67
C PHE A 19 0.99 9.63 -8.53
N LEU A 20 0.69 10.69 -7.77
CA LEU A 20 -0.29 10.67 -6.69
C LEU A 20 -1.69 10.31 -7.18
N GLU A 21 -2.13 10.82 -8.34
CA GLU A 21 -3.42 10.44 -8.92
C GLU A 21 -3.46 8.96 -9.36
N LYS A 22 -2.32 8.37 -9.74
CA LYS A 22 -2.23 6.93 -10.01
C LYS A 22 -2.35 6.12 -8.72
N LEU A 23 -1.68 6.54 -7.63
CA LEU A 23 -1.80 5.86 -6.33
C LEU A 23 -3.24 5.88 -5.81
N LYS A 24 -3.91 7.04 -5.83
CA LYS A 24 -5.34 7.14 -5.48
C LYS A 24 -6.22 6.20 -6.31
N LYS A 25 -5.91 6.06 -7.59
CA LYS A 25 -6.66 5.13 -8.45
C LYS A 25 -6.41 3.67 -8.06
N GLU A 26 -5.17 3.31 -7.74
CA GLU A 26 -4.82 2.00 -7.18
C GLU A 26 -5.58 1.74 -5.86
N HIS A 27 -5.63 2.72 -4.94
CA HIS A 27 -6.38 2.63 -3.68
C HIS A 27 -7.85 2.34 -3.93
N GLU A 28 -8.50 3.11 -4.82
CA GLU A 28 -9.91 2.91 -5.17
C GLU A 28 -10.17 1.48 -5.67
N ASP A 29 -9.32 0.99 -6.57
CA ASP A 29 -9.44 -0.35 -7.15
C ASP A 29 -9.23 -1.44 -6.07
N TYR A 30 -8.27 -1.27 -5.18
CA TYR A 30 -8.02 -2.16 -4.04
C TYR A 30 -9.15 -2.16 -3.02
N ILE A 31 -9.70 -1.00 -2.68
CA ILE A 31 -10.86 -0.89 -1.79
C ILE A 31 -12.09 -1.56 -2.39
N ASN A 32 -12.32 -1.43 -3.69
CA ASN A 32 -13.39 -2.13 -4.38
C ASN A 32 -13.23 -3.65 -4.30
N LYS A 33 -12.00 -4.16 -4.52
CA LYS A 33 -11.66 -5.59 -4.38
C LYS A 33 -11.89 -6.09 -2.96
N ILE A 34 -11.40 -5.36 -1.96
CA ILE A 34 -11.57 -5.64 -0.52
C ILE A 34 -13.05 -5.68 -0.15
N ASN A 35 -13.85 -4.71 -0.61
CA ASN A 35 -15.29 -4.65 -0.30
C ASN A 35 -16.06 -5.83 -0.90
N LYS A 36 -15.67 -6.31 -2.08
CA LYS A 36 -16.21 -7.53 -2.67
C LYS A 36 -15.87 -8.73 -1.80
N TRP A 37 -14.61 -8.91 -1.44
CA TRP A 37 -14.18 -10.02 -0.60
C TRP A 37 -14.76 -10.01 0.82
N LYS A 38 -14.96 -8.84 1.43
CA LYS A 38 -15.68 -8.74 2.72
C LYS A 38 -17.08 -9.35 2.64
N LYS A 39 -17.77 -9.22 1.50
CA LYS A 39 -19.07 -9.88 1.27
C LYS A 39 -18.87 -11.38 1.05
N ASP A 40 -17.91 -11.77 0.21
CA ASP A 40 -17.66 -13.19 -0.11
C ASP A 40 -17.17 -14.01 1.11
N LEU A 41 -16.38 -13.42 2.01
CA LEU A 41 -15.98 -14.05 3.27
C LEU A 41 -17.17 -14.38 4.18
N ARG A 42 -18.25 -13.60 4.10
CA ARG A 42 -19.48 -13.80 4.90
C ARG A 42 -20.39 -14.87 4.30
N TYR A 43 -20.53 -14.88 2.97
CA TYR A 43 -21.56 -15.69 2.31
C TYR A 43 -21.02 -16.87 1.50
N ASN A 44 -19.79 -16.77 0.98
CA ASN A 44 -19.20 -17.68 0.00
C ASN A 44 -17.79 -18.15 0.40
N PHE A 45 -17.48 -18.20 1.70
CA PHE A 45 -16.16 -18.56 2.20
C PHE A 45 -15.69 -19.92 1.65
N ASN A 46 -14.56 -19.90 0.94
CA ASN A 46 -13.90 -21.10 0.41
C ASN A 46 -12.38 -20.88 0.35
N GLU A 47 -11.63 -21.94 0.08
CA GLU A 47 -10.16 -21.89 0.10
C GLU A 47 -9.56 -21.09 -1.06
N GLU A 48 -10.18 -21.11 -2.24
CA GLU A 48 -9.73 -20.34 -3.41
C GLU A 48 -9.83 -18.83 -3.13
N LEU A 49 -10.95 -18.39 -2.54
CA LEU A 49 -11.13 -17.01 -2.07
C LEU A 49 -10.01 -16.58 -1.12
N VAL A 50 -9.62 -17.42 -0.16
CA VAL A 50 -8.55 -17.09 0.79
C VAL A 50 -7.19 -17.01 0.08
N LYS A 51 -6.91 -17.92 -0.86
CA LYS A 51 -5.68 -17.88 -1.66
C LYS A 51 -5.58 -16.60 -2.49
N ASP A 52 -6.68 -16.20 -3.13
CA ASP A 52 -6.74 -14.95 -3.90
C ASP A 52 -6.46 -13.72 -3.03
N ILE A 53 -7.01 -13.71 -1.81
CA ILE A 53 -6.76 -12.64 -0.84
C ILE A 53 -5.28 -12.62 -0.45
N ILE A 54 -4.69 -13.76 -0.10
CA ILE A 54 -3.27 -13.85 0.29
C ILE A 54 -2.37 -13.39 -0.87
N LEU A 55 -2.63 -13.85 -2.09
CA LEU A 55 -1.87 -13.44 -3.28
C LEU A 55 -1.95 -11.93 -3.52
N PHE A 56 -3.10 -11.31 -3.25
CA PHE A 56 -3.23 -9.86 -3.33
C PHE A 56 -2.42 -9.14 -2.26
N LEU A 57 -2.47 -9.61 -1.02
CA LEU A 57 -1.69 -9.03 0.08
C LEU A 57 -0.18 -9.15 -0.18
N GLU A 58 0.28 -10.31 -0.65
CA GLU A 58 1.70 -10.58 -0.88
C GLU A 58 2.27 -9.90 -2.14
N ASN A 59 1.45 -9.65 -3.16
CA ASN A 59 1.96 -9.13 -4.44
C ASN A 59 1.51 -7.71 -4.72
N GLU A 60 0.21 -7.42 -4.60
CA GLU A 60 -0.33 -6.13 -5.01
C GLU A 60 -0.09 -5.06 -3.93
N ILE A 61 -0.36 -5.38 -2.66
CA ILE A 61 -0.12 -4.46 -1.54
C ILE A 61 1.38 -4.23 -1.32
N GLN A 62 2.19 -5.29 -1.32
CA GLN A 62 3.65 -5.18 -1.20
C GLN A 62 4.27 -4.32 -2.30
N ARG A 63 3.91 -4.58 -3.56
CA ARG A 63 4.40 -3.78 -4.68
C ARG A 63 3.93 -2.32 -4.60
N HIS A 64 2.78 -2.07 -3.99
CA HIS A 64 2.28 -0.72 -3.79
C HIS A 64 3.14 0.01 -2.73
N ALA A 65 3.38 -0.62 -1.57
CA ALA A 65 4.28 -0.10 -0.55
C ALA A 65 5.69 0.19 -1.10
N GLU A 66 6.27 -0.73 -1.87
CA GLU A 66 7.58 -0.52 -2.53
C GLU A 66 7.57 0.70 -3.45
N LYS A 67 6.49 0.94 -4.20
CA LYS A 67 6.41 2.13 -5.07
C LYS A 67 6.46 3.42 -4.25
N GLU A 68 5.84 3.44 -3.08
CA GLU A 68 5.77 4.61 -2.23
C GLU A 68 7.08 4.83 -1.49
N GLU A 69 7.66 3.78 -0.93
CA GLU A 69 8.95 3.87 -0.25
C GLU A 69 10.10 4.24 -1.20
N GLU A 70 10.14 3.66 -2.41
CA GLU A 70 11.23 3.94 -3.35
C GLU A 70 10.99 5.21 -4.16
N ASN A 71 9.77 5.42 -4.70
CA ASN A 71 9.55 6.51 -5.66
C ASN A 71 8.87 7.73 -5.03
N LEU A 72 7.85 7.54 -4.19
CA LEU A 72 7.14 8.67 -3.59
C LEU A 72 8.05 9.41 -2.63
N THR A 73 8.66 8.66 -1.72
CA THR A 73 9.53 9.20 -0.67
C THR A 73 10.74 9.90 -1.26
N GLU A 74 11.42 9.29 -2.24
CA GLU A 74 12.59 9.91 -2.90
C GLU A 74 12.22 11.22 -3.60
N GLU A 75 11.04 11.31 -4.22
CA GLU A 75 10.59 12.55 -4.87
C GLU A 75 10.13 13.61 -3.86
N ILE A 76 9.51 13.22 -2.74
CA ILE A 76 9.12 14.15 -1.68
C ILE A 76 10.37 14.72 -1.00
N GLU A 77 11.34 13.89 -0.60
CA GLU A 77 12.55 14.32 0.12
C GLU A 77 13.43 15.29 -0.71
N LYS A 78 13.37 15.21 -2.05
CA LYS A 78 14.03 16.18 -2.95
C LYS A 78 13.44 17.59 -2.83
N ILE A 79 12.16 17.70 -2.48
CA ILE A 79 11.43 18.97 -2.37
C ILE A 79 11.36 19.40 -0.90
N TYR A 80 11.18 18.44 0.01
CA TYR A 80 10.98 18.60 1.44
C TYR A 80 11.92 17.65 2.21
N PRO A 81 13.18 18.03 2.42
CA PRO A 81 14.17 17.17 3.09
C PRO A 81 13.83 16.81 4.55
N ASP A 82 12.94 17.58 5.18
CA ASP A 82 12.49 17.36 6.56
C ASP A 82 11.20 16.50 6.64
N PHE A 83 10.72 15.99 5.50
CA PHE A 83 9.55 15.11 5.46
C PHE A 83 9.83 13.80 6.22
N ASP A 84 8.92 13.40 7.10
CA ASP A 84 9.06 12.18 7.90
C ASP A 84 8.64 10.94 7.10
N ALA A 85 9.50 10.55 6.17
CA ALA A 85 9.40 9.33 5.39
C ALA A 85 9.26 8.05 6.24
N GLN A 86 9.83 8.05 7.45
CA GLN A 86 9.82 6.89 8.34
C GLN A 86 8.41 6.57 8.84
N ALA A 87 7.50 7.53 8.86
CA ALA A 87 6.11 7.29 9.22
C ALA A 87 5.40 6.39 8.19
N ILE A 88 5.71 6.53 6.89
CA ILE A 88 5.16 5.68 5.82
C ILE A 88 5.70 4.25 5.97
N VAL A 89 7.02 4.11 6.07
CA VAL A 89 7.69 2.81 6.25
C VAL A 89 7.14 2.09 7.49
N PHE A 90 6.98 2.79 8.61
CA PHE A 90 6.42 2.21 9.82
C PHE A 90 4.98 1.71 9.63
N ALA A 91 4.15 2.43 8.87
CA ALA A 91 2.79 1.99 8.57
C ALA A 91 2.79 0.70 7.73
N HIS A 92 3.73 0.58 6.79
CA HIS A 92 3.90 -0.63 5.98
C HIS A 92 4.42 -1.81 6.80
N ASP A 93 5.42 -1.62 7.67
CA ASP A 93 5.91 -2.67 8.59
C ASP A 93 4.77 -3.24 9.45
N VAL A 94 3.89 -2.37 9.95
CA VAL A 94 2.73 -2.78 10.75
C VAL A 94 1.68 -3.53 9.90
N LEU A 95 1.53 -3.20 8.63
CA LEU A 95 0.70 -3.96 7.68
C LEU A 95 1.30 -5.33 7.40
N ASP A 96 2.61 -5.43 7.25
CA ASP A 96 3.34 -6.68 6.99
C ASP A 96 3.17 -7.69 8.13
N GLU A 97 3.32 -7.24 9.37
CA GLU A 97 3.05 -8.07 10.54
C GLU A 97 1.61 -8.63 10.53
N ALA A 98 0.64 -7.79 10.15
CA ALA A 98 -0.76 -8.20 10.06
C ALA A 98 -1.03 -9.16 8.89
N ILE A 99 -0.30 -9.04 7.78
CA ILE A 99 -0.35 -9.98 6.65
C ILE A 99 0.24 -11.33 7.05
N GLU A 100 1.35 -11.35 7.78
CA GLU A 100 1.92 -12.58 8.32
C GLU A 100 0.95 -13.29 9.26
N ASP A 101 0.23 -12.58 10.13
CA ASP A 101 -0.86 -13.14 10.95
C ASP A 101 -1.91 -13.88 10.09
N VAL A 102 -2.29 -13.33 8.93
CA VAL A 102 -3.24 -13.96 8.00
C VAL A 102 -2.68 -15.28 7.47
N LYS A 103 -1.43 -15.28 7.02
CA LYS A 103 -0.75 -16.47 6.49
C LYS A 103 -0.65 -17.55 7.56
N ASP A 104 -0.31 -17.15 8.78
CA ASP A 104 -0.20 -18.03 9.93
C ASP A 104 -1.53 -18.71 10.27
N TYR A 105 -2.62 -17.94 10.30
CA TYR A 105 -3.96 -18.48 10.52
C TYR A 105 -4.45 -19.33 9.36
N TYR A 106 -4.01 -19.05 8.13
CA TYR A 106 -4.33 -19.86 6.97
C TYR A 106 -3.64 -21.23 7.04
N GLU A 107 -2.36 -21.29 7.41
CA GLU A 107 -1.65 -22.54 7.64
C GLU A 107 -2.30 -23.39 8.76
N LYS A 108 -2.73 -22.74 9.84
CA LYS A 108 -3.49 -23.39 10.93
C LYS A 108 -4.84 -23.89 10.43
N TYR A 109 -5.58 -23.08 9.66
CA TYR A 109 -6.87 -23.45 9.06
C TYR A 109 -6.79 -24.64 8.09
N LYS A 110 -5.70 -24.79 7.34
CA LYS A 110 -5.49 -25.95 6.47
C LYS A 110 -5.42 -27.25 7.26
N LYS A 111 -4.84 -27.22 8.46
CA LYS A 111 -4.70 -28.37 9.36
C LYS A 111 -5.93 -28.61 10.24
N ASP A 112 -6.56 -27.52 10.67
CA ASP A 112 -7.69 -27.54 11.61
C ASP A 112 -8.72 -26.46 11.26
N LYS A 113 -9.92 -26.89 10.88
CA LYS A 113 -11.00 -26.01 10.42
C LYS A 113 -11.59 -25.14 11.54
N GLU A 114 -11.31 -25.40 12.81
CA GLU A 114 -11.71 -24.53 13.93
C GLU A 114 -11.09 -23.13 13.83
N TYR A 115 -9.94 -23.00 13.15
CA TYR A 115 -9.28 -21.71 12.94
C TYR A 115 -9.98 -20.81 11.92
N LYS A 116 -11.03 -21.28 11.22
CA LYS A 116 -11.76 -20.50 10.21
C LYS A 116 -12.14 -19.10 10.71
N ASN A 117 -12.73 -19.00 11.91
CA ASN A 117 -13.19 -17.71 12.44
C ASN A 117 -12.03 -16.78 12.81
N LYS A 118 -10.87 -17.33 13.21
CA LYS A 118 -9.67 -16.53 13.50
C LYS A 118 -9.05 -16.01 12.21
N LEU A 119 -8.98 -16.84 11.17
CA LEU A 119 -8.54 -16.46 9.83
C LEU A 119 -9.42 -15.35 9.22
N ILE A 120 -10.75 -15.48 9.30
CA ILE A 120 -11.64 -14.43 8.79
C ILE A 120 -11.39 -13.11 9.53
N LYS A 121 -11.25 -13.16 10.86
CA LYS A 121 -10.97 -11.96 11.66
C LYS A 121 -9.62 -11.33 11.35
N SER A 122 -8.56 -12.11 11.12
CA SER A 122 -7.26 -11.56 10.73
C SER A 122 -7.32 -10.90 9.36
N ILE A 123 -8.02 -11.51 8.39
CA ILE A 123 -8.25 -10.89 7.07
C ILE A 123 -9.04 -9.58 7.21
N GLU A 124 -10.13 -9.56 7.99
CA GLU A 124 -10.92 -8.35 8.22
C GLU A 124 -10.13 -7.24 8.92
N LYS A 125 -9.21 -7.59 9.83
CA LYS A 125 -8.26 -6.67 10.46
C LYS A 125 -7.35 -6.04 9.41
N VAL A 126 -6.65 -6.83 8.61
CA VAL A 126 -5.76 -6.33 7.54
C VAL A 126 -6.51 -5.44 6.57
N PHE A 127 -7.70 -5.84 6.12
CA PHE A 127 -8.53 -5.02 5.25
C PHE A 127 -8.97 -3.68 5.86
N THR A 128 -9.04 -3.60 7.18
CA THR A 128 -9.34 -2.35 7.87
C THR A 128 -8.10 -1.48 7.93
N MET A 129 -6.95 -2.07 8.28
CA MET A 129 -5.66 -1.37 8.30
C MET A 129 -5.29 -0.77 6.94
N ILE A 130 -5.43 -1.54 5.84
CA ILE A 130 -5.19 -1.05 4.47
C ILE A 130 -6.08 0.15 4.16
N LYS A 131 -7.36 0.07 4.52
CA LYS A 131 -8.30 1.16 4.26
C LYS A 131 -7.95 2.40 5.06
N ASP A 132 -7.65 2.24 6.34
CA ASP A 132 -7.32 3.35 7.23
C ASP A 132 -6.03 4.03 6.78
N HIS A 133 -5.03 3.25 6.36
CA HIS A 133 -3.77 3.73 5.79
C HIS A 133 -4.00 4.55 4.50
N PHE A 134 -4.72 4.02 3.50
CA PHE A 134 -5.04 4.80 2.30
C PHE A 134 -5.84 6.07 2.61
N MET A 135 -6.74 6.03 3.58
CA MET A 135 -7.47 7.22 4.03
C MET A 135 -6.54 8.25 4.67
N GLU A 136 -5.54 7.81 5.43
CA GLU A 136 -4.56 8.70 6.03
C GLU A 136 -3.74 9.40 4.96
N GLU A 137 -3.28 8.66 3.96
CA GLU A 137 -2.51 9.21 2.87
C GLU A 137 -3.30 10.21 2.03
N GLU A 138 -4.51 9.84 1.62
CA GLU A 138 -5.33 10.66 0.73
C GLU A 138 -5.86 11.94 1.39
N ASN A 139 -6.10 11.92 2.71
CA ASN A 139 -6.69 13.05 3.43
C ASN A 139 -5.64 13.92 4.12
N PHE A 140 -4.46 13.38 4.44
CA PHE A 140 -3.43 14.11 5.17
C PHE A 140 -2.13 14.19 4.38
N LEU A 141 -1.54 13.07 3.98
CA LEU A 141 -0.25 13.07 3.29
C LEU A 141 -0.29 13.80 1.94
N PHE A 142 -1.09 13.30 0.99
CA PHE A 142 -1.15 13.83 -0.37
C PHE A 142 -1.57 15.31 -0.39
N PRO A 143 -2.58 15.76 0.38
CA PRO A 143 -2.92 17.18 0.45
C PRO A 143 -1.82 18.05 1.04
N ASN A 144 -1.05 17.56 2.01
CA ASN A 144 0.05 18.33 2.61
C ASN A 144 1.19 18.52 1.60
N ILE A 145 1.52 17.51 0.80
CA ILE A 145 2.46 17.64 -0.33
C ILE A 145 2.02 18.78 -1.27
N TYR A 146 0.73 18.85 -1.63
CA TYR A 146 0.22 19.92 -2.50
C TYR A 146 0.14 21.30 -1.82
N LYS A 147 -0.02 21.37 -0.49
CA LYS A 147 -0.04 22.65 0.24
C LYS A 147 1.36 23.23 0.32
N GLU A 148 2.34 22.40 0.64
CA GLU A 148 3.73 22.80 0.66
C GLU A 148 4.21 23.20 -0.76
N GLU A 149 3.61 22.68 -1.84
CA GLU A 149 3.89 23.21 -3.20
C GLU A 149 3.32 24.62 -3.41
N LYS A 150 2.20 24.96 -2.76
CA LYS A 150 1.43 26.18 -3.02
C LYS A 150 1.84 27.38 -2.17
N GLU A 151 2.51 27.19 -1.04
CA GLU A 151 2.94 28.31 -0.18
C GLU A 151 4.20 29.04 -0.71
N TRP A 152 4.75 28.63 -1.86
CA TRP A 152 5.97 29.21 -2.46
C TRP A 152 5.78 29.89 -3.84
N LEU A 153 4.54 30.06 -4.33
CA LEU A 153 4.22 30.80 -5.56
C LEU A 153 3.63 32.18 -5.26
#